data_AF-A0A1H9UJ56-F1
#
_entry.id   AF-A0A1H9UJ56-F1
#
_cell.length_a   1.000
_cell.length_b   1.000
_cell.length_c   1.000
_cell.angle_alpha   90.00
_cell.angle_beta   90.00
_cell.angle_gamma   90.00
#
_symmetry.space_group_name_H-M   'P 1'
#
loop_
_entity.id
_entity.type
_entity.pdbx_description
1 polymer ?
#
loop_
_entity_poly.entity_id
_entity_poly.type
_entity_poly.pdbx_seq_one_letter_code
_entity_poly.pdbx_strand_id
1 'polypeptide(L)'
;MNYDDRMRKLADIKVRLAGKQALITNIKETIDRQAEYFDNWENLDVKEGHHYLKFRLKTEMGSYETLIENLIDNIHNQVISIQNQKDNEIAQLNYLATTYFDVEDYKKAKILIHSLSCDESVKTEIVTRFNNNNFIWKMAVG
;
A
#
# COMPACT_ATOMS: atom_id res chain seq x y z
N MET A 1 15.59 4.81 0.80
CA MET A 1 14.31 4.24 1.30
C MET A 1 14.12 2.94 0.57
N ASN A 2 14.05 1.83 1.30
CA ASN A 2 14.04 0.51 0.70
C ASN A 2 12.65 0.14 0.15
N TYR A 3 12.51 -0.99 -0.55
CA TYR A 3 11.21 -1.39 -1.10
C TYR A 3 10.11 -1.53 -0.03
N ASP A 4 10.44 -2.14 1.12
CA ASP A 4 9.48 -2.33 2.22
C ASP A 4 9.00 -1.01 2.82
N ASP A 5 9.90 -0.05 2.99
CA ASP A 5 9.57 1.29 3.47
C ASP A 5 8.69 2.05 2.48
N ARG A 6 8.94 1.90 1.17
CA ARG A 6 8.11 2.49 0.11
C ARG A 6 6.69 1.91 0.17
N MET A 7 6.56 0.58 0.25
CA MET A 7 5.27 -0.09 0.35
C MET A 7 4.53 0.27 1.64
N ARG A 8 5.24 0.34 2.77
CA ARG A 8 4.66 0.74 4.07
C ARG A 8 4.10 2.16 4.01
N LYS A 9 4.85 3.12 3.48
CA LYS A 9 4.36 4.51 3.33
C LYS A 9 3.15 4.60 2.41
N LEU A 10 3.12 3.82 1.33
CA LEU A 10 1.97 3.75 0.44
C LEU A 10 0.75 3.15 1.14
N ALA A 11 0.94 2.10 1.94
CA ALA A 11 -0.12 1.53 2.77
C ALA A 11 -0.65 2.55 3.79
N ASP A 12 0.23 3.30 4.47
CA ASP A 12 -0.18 4.34 5.42
C ASP A 12 -1.02 5.43 4.73
N ILE A 13 -0.63 5.85 3.52
CA ILE A 13 -1.40 6.81 2.73
C ILE A 13 -2.76 6.23 2.35
N LYS A 14 -2.81 4.96 1.91
CA LYS A 14 -4.07 4.27 1.58
C LYS A 14 -5.03 4.24 2.77
N VAL A 15 -4.55 3.93 3.97
CA VAL A 15 -5.38 3.95 5.20
C VAL A 15 -5.93 5.35 5.47
N ARG A 16 -5.10 6.39 5.33
CA ARG A 16 -5.54 7.78 5.53
C ARG A 16 -6.61 8.17 4.50
N LEU A 17 -6.44 7.80 3.24
CA LEU A 17 -7.41 8.06 2.17
C LEU A 17 -8.74 7.35 2.43
N ALA A 18 -8.72 6.08 2.83
CA ALA A 18 -9.93 5.34 3.20
C ALA A 18 -10.66 6.02 4.37
N GLY A 19 -9.92 6.52 5.37
CA GLY A 19 -10.50 7.31 6.46
C GLY A 19 -11.16 8.62 5.98
N LYS A 20 -10.57 9.30 4.99
CA LYS A 20 -11.18 10.49 4.38
C LYS A 20 -12.43 10.16 3.57
N GLN A 21 -12.43 9.04 2.84
CA GLN A 21 -13.61 8.57 2.11
C GLN A 21 -14.78 8.31 3.07
N ALA A 22 -14.54 7.60 4.18
CA ALA A 22 -15.56 7.35 5.19
C ALA A 22 -16.13 8.64 5.81
N LEU A 23 -15.29 9.66 6.03
CA LEU A 23 -15.75 10.97 6.50
C LEU A 23 -16.64 11.67 5.47
N ILE A 24 -16.29 11.62 4.18
CA ILE A 24 -17.10 12.18 3.10
C ILE A 24 -18.46 11.49 3.04
N THR A 25 -18.50 10.16 3.12
CA THR A 25 -19.75 9.39 3.16
C THR A 25 -20.63 9.81 4.35
N ASN A 26 -20.06 9.92 5.55
CA ASN A 26 -20.79 10.35 6.75
C ASN A 26 -21.36 11.77 6.61
N ILE A 27 -20.59 12.70 6.05
CA ILE A 27 -21.07 14.06 5.82
C ILE A 27 -22.21 14.07 4.79
N LYS A 28 -22.15 13.26 3.73
CA LYS A 28 -23.24 13.14 2.74
C LYS A 28 -24.53 12.64 3.39
N GLU A 29 -24.44 11.59 4.22
CA GLU A 29 -25.58 11.07 4.98
C GLU A 29 -26.15 12.10 5.96
N THR A 30 -25.29 12.92 6.57
CA THR A 30 -25.71 14.00 7.47
C THR A 30 -26.42 15.12 6.72
N ILE A 31 -25.92 15.53 5.56
CA ILE A 31 -26.59 16.50 4.67
C ILE A 31 -27.96 15.96 4.23
N ASP A 32 -28.05 14.67 3.92
CA ASP A 32 -29.31 14.06 3.50
C ASP A 32 -30.36 14.02 4.63
N ARG A 33 -29.96 13.62 5.83
CA ARG A 33 -30.84 13.68 7.01
C ARG A 33 -31.25 15.12 7.34
N GLN A 34 -30.35 16.08 7.22
CA GLN A 34 -30.67 17.49 7.49
C GLN A 34 -31.69 18.04 6.49
N ALA A 35 -31.64 17.60 5.23
CA ALA A 35 -32.56 18.07 4.20
C ALA A 35 -34.03 17.78 4.53
N GLU A 36 -34.32 16.65 5.16
CA GLU A 36 -35.67 16.27 5.59
C GLU A 36 -36.29 17.30 6.56
N TYR A 37 -35.47 18.03 7.33
CA TYR A 37 -35.95 19.08 8.23
C TYR A 37 -36.30 20.39 7.52
N PHE A 38 -35.64 20.69 6.40
CA PHE A 38 -35.84 21.92 5.64
C PHE A 38 -36.96 21.83 4.62
N ASP A 39 -37.40 20.62 4.25
CA ASP A 39 -38.50 20.43 3.31
C ASP A 39 -39.84 21.02 3.80
N ASN A 40 -39.98 21.14 5.12
CA ASN A 40 -41.16 21.69 5.81
C ASN A 40 -41.11 23.22 6.01
N TRP A 41 -40.10 23.91 5.47
CA TRP A 41 -40.02 25.36 5.61
C TRP A 41 -40.99 26.06 4.65
N GLU A 42 -41.77 27.00 5.18
CA GLU A 42 -42.75 27.79 4.41
C GLU A 42 -42.09 28.89 3.55
N ASN A 43 -40.84 29.28 3.86
CA ASN A 43 -40.10 30.27 3.09
C ASN A 43 -39.46 29.65 1.85
N LEU A 44 -40.04 29.95 0.68
CA LEU A 44 -39.62 29.42 -0.62
C LEU A 44 -38.17 29.79 -0.97
N ASP A 45 -37.75 31.04 -0.74
CA ASP A 45 -36.39 31.51 -1.07
C ASP A 45 -35.32 30.72 -0.29
N VAL A 46 -35.59 30.45 1.00
CA VAL A 46 -34.67 29.69 1.82
C VAL A 46 -34.65 28.21 1.42
N LYS A 47 -35.80 27.66 1.03
CA LYS A 47 -35.90 26.29 0.52
C LYS A 47 -35.09 26.11 -0.77
N GLU A 48 -35.22 27.03 -1.72
CA GLU A 48 -34.47 27.01 -2.97
C GLU A 48 -32.96 27.19 -2.74
N GLY A 49 -32.56 28.13 -1.87
CA GLY A 49 -31.17 28.33 -1.49
C GLY A 49 -30.54 27.09 -0.85
N HIS A 50 -31.29 26.42 0.04
CA HIS A 50 -30.85 25.16 0.66
C HIS A 50 -30.71 24.03 -0.36
N HIS A 51 -31.68 23.87 -1.27
CA HIS A 51 -31.58 22.90 -2.37
C HIS A 51 -30.36 23.12 -3.25
N TYR A 52 -30.08 24.37 -3.62
CA TYR A 52 -28.90 24.72 -4.41
C TYR A 52 -27.61 24.35 -3.66
N LEU A 53 -27.48 24.73 -2.39
CA LEU A 53 -26.30 24.43 -1.59
C LEU A 53 -26.11 22.90 -1.42
N LYS A 54 -27.19 22.16 -1.14
CA LYS A 54 -27.18 20.70 -1.06
C LYS A 54 -26.68 20.08 -2.35
N PHE A 55 -27.21 20.52 -3.48
CA PHE A 55 -26.79 20.04 -4.79
C PHE A 55 -25.29 20.26 -5.01
N ARG A 56 -24.81 21.50 -4.79
CA ARG A 56 -23.39 21.85 -4.92
C ARG A 56 -22.49 21.00 -4.02
N LEU A 57 -22.84 20.86 -2.75
CA LEU A 57 -22.07 20.05 -1.79
C LEU A 57 -22.02 18.58 -2.23
N LYS A 58 -23.14 18.00 -2.66
CA LYS A 58 -23.16 16.61 -3.16
C LYS A 58 -22.29 16.41 -4.39
N THR A 59 -22.32 17.34 -5.34
CA THR A 59 -21.49 17.27 -6.55
C THR A 59 -20.00 17.33 -6.24
N GLU A 60 -19.59 18.27 -5.38
CA GLU A 60 -18.19 18.40 -4.94
C GLU A 60 -17.73 17.15 -4.18
N MET A 61 -18.55 16.66 -3.24
CA MET A 61 -18.24 15.46 -2.46
C MET A 61 -18.16 14.20 -3.31
N GLY A 62 -19.04 14.03 -4.30
CA GLY A 62 -18.93 12.93 -5.27
C GLY A 62 -17.64 13.01 -6.09
N SER A 63 -17.20 14.21 -6.46
CA SER A 63 -15.93 14.41 -7.16
C SER A 63 -14.72 14.03 -6.28
N TYR A 64 -14.78 14.36 -4.98
CA TYR A 64 -13.76 13.93 -4.02
C TYR A 64 -13.74 12.42 -3.79
N GLU A 65 -14.90 11.75 -3.71
CA GLU A 65 -14.97 10.29 -3.61
C GLU A 65 -14.28 9.63 -4.80
N THR A 66 -14.63 10.02 -6.02
CA THR A 66 -14.01 9.49 -7.25
C THR A 66 -12.50 9.75 -7.28
N LEU A 67 -12.05 10.93 -6.87
CA LEU A 67 -10.62 11.25 -6.80
C LEU A 67 -9.89 10.38 -5.77
N ILE A 68 -10.49 10.13 -4.62
CA ILE A 68 -9.92 9.26 -3.58
C ILE A 68 -9.86 7.81 -4.06
N GLU A 69 -10.91 7.30 -4.70
CA GLU A 69 -10.95 5.95 -5.28
C GLU A 69 -9.82 5.77 -6.30
N ASN A 70 -9.69 6.70 -7.24
CA ASN A 70 -8.60 6.69 -8.23
C ASN A 70 -7.22 6.73 -7.58
N LEU A 71 -7.03 7.51 -6.50
CA LEU A 71 -5.76 7.54 -5.77
C LEU A 71 -5.47 6.21 -5.06
N ILE A 72 -6.49 5.59 -4.47
CA ILE A 72 -6.35 4.28 -3.81
C ILE A 72 -5.93 3.21 -4.83
N ASP A 73 -6.54 3.20 -6.01
CA ASP A 73 -6.21 2.27 -7.08
C ASP A 73 -4.80 2.50 -7.63
N ASN A 74 -4.41 3.77 -7.83
CA ASN A 74 -3.04 4.12 -8.22
C ASN A 74 -2.01 3.67 -7.19
N ILE A 75 -2.31 3.84 -5.89
CA ILE A 75 -1.45 3.35 -4.81
C ILE A 75 -1.34 1.83 -4.84
N HIS A 76 -2.45 1.12 -5.07
CA HIS A 76 -2.46 -0.34 -5.16
C HIS A 76 -1.56 -0.84 -6.30
N ASN A 77 -1.72 -0.26 -7.49
CA ASN A 77 -0.89 -0.57 -8.65
C ASN A 77 0.59 -0.27 -8.41
N GLN A 78 0.89 0.83 -7.71
CA GLN A 78 2.26 1.20 -7.37
C GLN A 78 2.89 0.22 -6.37
N VAL A 79 2.13 -0.29 -5.40
CA VAL A 79 2.58 -1.33 -4.46
C VAL A 79 2.87 -2.62 -5.21
N ILE A 80 1.99 -3.06 -6.11
CA ILE A 80 2.23 -4.25 -6.95
C ILE A 80 3.50 -4.09 -7.78
N SER A 81 3.67 -2.92 -8.43
CA SER A 81 4.87 -2.63 -9.22
C SER A 81 6.15 -2.70 -8.40
N ILE A 82 6.15 -2.14 -7.18
CA ILE A 82 7.28 -2.20 -6.26
C ILE A 82 7.57 -3.63 -5.81
N GLN A 83 6.53 -4.39 -5.47
CA GLN A 83 6.68 -5.79 -5.08
C GLN A 83 7.30 -6.62 -6.21
N ASN A 84 6.82 -6.45 -7.44
CA ASN A 84 7.39 -7.13 -8.61
C ASN A 84 8.86 -6.75 -8.85
N GLN A 85 9.24 -5.47 -8.64
CA GLN A 85 10.64 -5.05 -8.71
C GLN A 85 11.49 -5.76 -7.66
N LYS A 86 11.01 -5.80 -6.40
CA LYS A 86 11.67 -6.49 -5.29
C LYS A 86 11.85 -7.97 -5.59
N ASP A 87 10.80 -8.65 -6.06
CA ASP A 87 10.82 -10.09 -6.35
C ASP A 87 11.76 -10.44 -7.51
N ASN A 88 11.80 -9.60 -8.55
CA ASN A 88 12.74 -9.78 -9.66
C ASN A 88 14.20 -9.61 -9.19
N GLU A 89 14.49 -8.61 -8.37
CA GLU A 89 15.83 -8.39 -7.83
C GLU A 89 16.24 -9.54 -6.89
N ILE A 90 15.33 -10.03 -6.05
CA ILE A 90 15.53 -11.23 -5.25
C ILE A 90 15.84 -12.42 -6.15
N ALA A 91 15.04 -12.68 -7.19
CA ALA A 91 15.23 -13.83 -8.07
C ALA A 91 16.60 -13.80 -8.76
N GLN A 92 17.02 -12.64 -9.27
CA GLN A 92 18.33 -12.46 -9.90
C GLN A 92 19.49 -12.73 -8.93
N LEU A 93 19.37 -12.26 -7.69
CA LEU A 93 20.43 -12.40 -6.68
C LEU A 93 20.38 -13.74 -5.94
N ASN A 94 19.25 -14.42 -5.93
CA ASN A 94 19.12 -15.75 -5.32
C ASN A 94 19.95 -16.79 -6.07
N TYR A 95 20.11 -16.65 -7.39
CA TYR A 95 21.03 -17.49 -8.19
C TYR A 95 22.48 -17.41 -7.70
N LEU A 96 22.94 -16.23 -7.25
CA LEU A 96 24.27 -16.09 -6.67
C LEU A 96 24.35 -16.85 -5.34
N ALA A 97 23.33 -16.71 -4.49
CA ALA A 97 23.27 -17.38 -3.19
C ALA A 97 23.23 -18.92 -3.28
N THR A 98 22.47 -19.48 -4.23
CA THR A 98 22.42 -20.93 -4.47
C THR A 98 23.73 -21.47 -5.04
N THR A 99 24.35 -20.78 -6.00
CA THR A 99 25.66 -21.18 -6.55
C THR A 99 26.71 -21.32 -5.45
N TYR A 100 26.67 -20.49 -4.40
CA TYR A 100 27.62 -20.59 -3.29
C TYR A 100 27.26 -21.64 -2.22
N PHE A 101 25.99 -22.03 -2.13
CA PHE A 101 25.56 -23.17 -1.31
C PHE A 101 26.10 -24.48 -1.88
N ASP A 102 26.08 -24.63 -3.21
CA ASP A 102 26.55 -25.82 -3.92
C ASP A 102 28.06 -26.07 -3.76
N VAL A 103 28.84 -25.07 -3.36
CA VAL A 103 30.29 -25.20 -3.08
C VAL A 103 30.61 -25.45 -1.60
N GLU A 104 29.60 -25.66 -0.75
CA GLU A 104 29.69 -25.91 0.70
C GLU A 104 30.46 -24.85 1.52
N ASP A 105 30.85 -23.72 0.92
CA ASP A 105 31.59 -22.63 1.58
C ASP A 105 30.63 -21.55 2.12
N TYR A 106 29.89 -21.95 3.17
CA TYR A 106 28.89 -21.10 3.82
C TYR A 106 29.43 -19.77 4.36
N LYS A 107 30.70 -19.72 4.76
CA LYS A 107 31.33 -18.48 5.26
C LYS A 107 31.55 -17.50 4.11
N LYS A 108 32.07 -17.96 2.97
CA LYS A 108 32.22 -17.09 1.79
C LYS A 108 30.88 -16.66 1.23
N ALA A 109 29.90 -17.57 1.15
CA ALA A 109 28.54 -17.27 0.69
C ALA A 109 27.92 -16.11 1.49
N LYS A 110 28.03 -16.16 2.83
CA LYS A 110 27.52 -15.10 3.71
C LYS A 110 28.21 -13.75 3.46
N ILE A 111 29.53 -13.73 3.34
CA ILE A 111 30.30 -12.49 3.05
C ILE A 111 29.86 -11.88 1.72
N LEU A 112 29.72 -12.72 0.68
CA LEU A 112 29.25 -12.30 -0.64
C LEU A 112 27.86 -11.69 -0.59
N ILE A 113 26.90 -12.33 0.08
CA ILE A 113 25.53 -11.80 0.24
C ILE A 113 25.56 -10.42 0.94
N HIS A 114 26.40 -10.24 1.97
CA HIS A 114 26.52 -8.93 2.65
C HIS A 114 27.14 -7.86 1.75
N SER A 115 28.04 -8.26 0.84
CA SER A 115 28.69 -7.37 -0.14
C SER A 115 27.82 -7.03 -1.35
N LEU A 116 26.65 -7.66 -1.52
CA LEU A 116 25.74 -7.32 -2.61
C LEU A 116 25.32 -5.85 -2.51
N SER A 117 25.53 -5.13 -3.61
CA SER A 117 25.05 -3.77 -3.81
C SER A 117 23.60 -3.79 -4.28
N CYS A 118 22.69 -4.18 -3.39
CA CYS A 118 21.26 -4.27 -3.63
C CYS A 118 20.46 -3.56 -2.55
N ASP A 119 19.16 -3.44 -2.76
CA ASP A 119 18.24 -2.88 -1.77
C ASP A 119 18.27 -3.66 -0.44
N GLU A 120 18.22 -2.97 0.70
CA GLU A 120 18.37 -3.61 2.02
C GLU A 120 17.25 -4.62 2.33
N SER A 121 16.04 -4.38 1.83
CA SER A 121 14.94 -5.32 2.01
C SER A 121 15.13 -6.60 1.19
N VAL A 122 15.76 -6.49 0.02
CA VAL A 122 16.15 -7.64 -0.82
C VAL A 122 17.27 -8.43 -0.14
N LYS A 123 18.30 -7.72 0.36
CA LYS A 123 19.42 -8.33 1.08
C LYS A 123 18.93 -9.12 2.31
N THR A 124 18.06 -8.52 3.11
CA THR A 124 17.46 -9.14 4.30
C THR A 124 16.71 -10.43 3.94
N GLU A 125 15.93 -10.41 2.86
CA GLU A 125 15.19 -11.58 2.38
C GLU A 125 16.14 -12.71 1.92
N ILE A 126 17.18 -12.38 1.14
CA ILE A 126 18.18 -13.35 0.68
C ILE A 126 18.92 -13.99 1.86
N VAL A 127 19.36 -13.18 2.84
CA VAL A 127 20.01 -13.69 4.06
C VAL A 127 19.07 -14.63 4.83
N THR A 128 17.79 -14.28 4.95
CA THR A 128 16.79 -15.10 5.64
C THR A 128 16.60 -16.45 4.95
N ARG A 129 16.44 -16.45 3.62
CA ARG A 129 16.33 -17.69 2.82
C ARG A 129 17.59 -18.56 2.94
N PHE A 130 18.76 -17.94 2.85
CA PHE A 130 20.04 -18.63 3.00
C PHE A 130 20.18 -19.32 4.37
N ASN A 131 19.84 -18.60 5.45
CA ASN A 131 19.90 -19.17 6.81
C ASN A 131 18.93 -20.34 7.00
N ASN A 132 17.71 -20.23 6.45
CA ASN A 132 16.72 -21.30 6.52
C ASN A 132 17.18 -22.56 5.78
N ASN A 133 17.76 -22.42 4.58
CA ASN A 133 18.27 -23.55 3.82
C ASN A 133 19.46 -24.23 4.51
N ASN A 134 20.37 -23.46 5.11
CA ASN A 134 21.50 -24.00 5.89
C ASN A 134 21.03 -24.76 7.14
N PHE A 135 20.00 -24.25 7.84
CA PHE A 135 19.40 -24.96 8.98
C PHE A 135 18.82 -26.32 8.57
N ILE A 136 18.06 -26.37 7.47
CA ILE A 136 17.48 -27.62 6.95
C ILE A 136 18.58 -28.62 6.58
N TRP A 137 19.65 -28.19 5.92
CA TRP A 137 20.75 -29.07 5.52
C TRP A 137 21.46 -29.69 6.74
N LYS A 138 21.73 -28.89 7.78
CA LYS A 138 22.32 -29.40 9.03
C LYS A 138 21.46 -30.45 9.73
N MET A 139 20.14 -30.42 9.56
CA MET A 139 19.25 -31.46 10.09
C MET A 139 19.14 -32.70 9.19
N ALA A 140 19.45 -32.58 7.89
CA ALA A 140 19.38 -33.68 6.94
C ALA A 140 20.66 -34.53 6.88
N VAL A 141 21.81 -33.95 7.29
CA VAL A 141 23.14 -34.57 7.17
C VAL A 141 23.76 -34.90 8.55
N GLY A 142 23.09 -34.55 9.65
CA GLY A 142 23.48 -34.91 11.02
C GLY A 142 22.67 -36.09 11.56
#